data_AF-A0A8J7A7K8-F1
#
_entry.id   AF-A0A8J7A7K8-F1
#
_cell.length_a   1.000
_cell.length_b   1.000
_cell.length_c   1.000
_cell.angle_alpha   90.00
_cell.angle_beta   90.00
_cell.angle_gamma   90.00
#
_symmetry.space_group_name_H-M   'P 1'
#
loop_
_entity.id
_entity.type
_entity.pdbx_description
1 polymer ?
#
loop_
_entity_poly.entity_id
_entity_poly.type
_entity_poly.pdbx_seq_one_letter_code
_entity_poly.pdbx_strand_id
1 'polypeptide(L)'
;TILEGLIVALGVGLAEELLFRGWLVDELQFDYGFKVALWTSSTIYAVLHFIKPWAEILRTLPSFPGLLLLGLTLGWARQLCKGQLGFAIGLHAGLVWGYYIINVGDLLLYTGQVPVWITGIDRNPLAGAMGLLFISFIALGLHVISGIKRRSKHS
;
A
#
# COMPACT_ATOMS: atom_id res chain seq x y z
N THR A 1 11.35 10.01 -17.76
CA THR A 1 11.45 8.75 -16.99
C THR A 1 11.27 8.97 -15.48
N ILE A 2 12.21 9.62 -14.78
CA ILE A 2 12.15 9.74 -13.30
C ILE A 2 11.10 10.77 -12.83
N LEU A 3 11.11 11.97 -13.44
CA LEU A 3 10.17 13.05 -13.09
C LEU A 3 8.72 12.70 -13.45
N GLU A 4 8.52 12.09 -14.62
CA GLU A 4 7.20 11.60 -15.06
C GLU A 4 6.64 10.56 -14.09
N GLY A 5 7.46 9.57 -13.71
CA GLY A 5 7.09 8.59 -12.70
C GLY A 5 6.73 9.24 -11.37
N LEU A 6 7.44 10.29 -10.96
CA LEU A 6 7.15 11.00 -9.70
C LEU A 6 5.80 11.71 -9.75
N ILE A 7 5.52 12.40 -10.85
CA ILE A 7 4.24 13.10 -11.05
C ILE A 7 3.08 12.10 -11.06
N VAL A 8 3.23 10.99 -11.79
CA VAL A 8 2.20 9.92 -11.82
C VAL A 8 2.01 9.33 -10.43
N ALA A 9 3.09 8.99 -9.73
CA ALA A 9 3.01 8.40 -8.41
C ALA A 9 2.38 9.33 -7.36
N LEU A 10 2.68 10.63 -7.42
CA LEU A 10 2.03 11.64 -6.59
C LEU A 10 0.54 11.78 -6.93
N GLY A 11 0.18 11.79 -8.22
CA GLY A 11 -1.21 11.84 -8.66
C GLY A 11 -2.02 10.64 -8.19
N VAL A 12 -1.48 9.43 -8.37
CA VAL A 12 -2.08 8.17 -7.90
C VAL A 12 -2.20 8.16 -6.39
N GLY A 13 -1.11 8.41 -5.67
CA GLY A 13 -1.11 8.42 -4.20
C GLY A 13 -2.07 9.46 -3.64
N LEU A 14 -2.15 10.65 -4.23
CA LEU A 14 -3.11 11.68 -3.82
C LEU A 14 -4.55 11.22 -4.05
N ALA A 15 -4.89 10.79 -5.27
CA ALA A 15 -6.24 10.41 -5.64
C ALA A 15 -6.74 9.21 -4.81
N GLU A 16 -5.93 8.16 -4.71
CA GLU A 16 -6.30 6.96 -3.97
C GLU A 16 -6.39 7.22 -2.47
N GLU A 17 -5.46 7.96 -1.87
CA GLU A 17 -5.55 8.24 -0.43
C GLU A 17 -6.70 9.18 -0.07
N LEU A 18 -7.03 10.17 -0.92
CA LEU A 18 -8.22 11.01 -0.72
C LEU A 18 -9.50 10.18 -0.75
N LEU A 19 -9.61 9.23 -1.68
CA LEU A 19 -10.79 8.40 -1.83
C LEU A 19 -10.91 7.36 -0.69
N PHE A 20 -9.88 6.53 -0.50
CA PHE A 20 -9.96 5.38 0.39
C PHE A 20 -9.74 5.74 1.85
N ARG A 21 -8.78 6.62 2.16
CA ARG A 21 -8.37 6.93 3.55
C ARG A 21 -8.94 8.24 4.04
N GLY A 22 -9.20 9.18 3.13
CA GLY A 22 -9.97 10.38 3.40
C GLY A 22 -11.45 10.05 3.50
N TRP A 23 -12.14 9.97 2.37
CA TRP A 23 -13.58 9.85 2.34
C TRP A 23 -14.11 8.51 2.87
N LEU A 24 -13.73 7.37 2.28
CA LEU A 24 -14.38 6.09 2.56
C LEU A 24 -14.18 5.61 4.01
N VAL A 25 -12.98 5.78 4.57
CA VAL A 25 -12.75 5.46 5.99
C VAL A 25 -13.54 6.39 6.90
N ASP A 26 -13.60 7.69 6.62
CA ASP A 26 -14.34 8.62 7.48
C ASP A 26 -15.85 8.37 7.44
N GLU A 27 -16.39 8.08 6.26
CA GLU A 27 -17.79 7.71 6.08
C GLU A 27 -18.14 6.44 6.87
N LEU A 28 -17.38 5.36 6.67
CA LEU A 28 -17.63 4.10 7.38
C LEU A 28 -17.33 4.19 8.88
N GLN A 29 -16.39 5.04 9.28
CA GLN A 29 -16.02 5.19 10.68
C GLN A 29 -17.17 5.80 11.50
N PHE A 30 -18.00 6.65 10.88
CA PHE A 30 -19.12 7.30 11.55
C PHE A 30 -20.08 6.27 12.20
N ASP A 31 -20.43 5.21 11.47
CA ASP A 31 -21.38 4.20 11.94
C ASP A 31 -20.73 2.93 12.50
N TYR A 32 -19.55 2.53 12.01
CA TYR A 32 -18.95 1.21 12.29
C TYR A 32 -17.64 1.25 13.10
N GLY A 33 -17.09 2.44 13.32
CA GLY A 33 -15.82 2.64 14.01
C GLY A 33 -14.58 2.31 13.16
N PHE A 34 -13.43 2.82 13.60
CA PHE A 34 -12.19 2.85 12.80
C PHE A 34 -11.70 1.47 12.33
N LYS A 35 -11.79 0.43 13.18
CA LYS A 35 -11.28 -0.90 12.82
C LYS A 35 -12.05 -1.49 11.65
N VAL A 36 -13.39 -1.46 11.70
CA VAL A 36 -14.24 -1.98 10.63
C VAL A 36 -14.06 -1.13 9.37
N ALA A 37 -14.11 0.19 9.51
CA ALA A 37 -13.90 1.12 8.40
C ALA A 37 -12.58 0.87 7.65
N LEU A 38 -11.48 0.67 8.40
CA LEU A 38 -10.16 0.44 7.82
C LEU A 38 -10.09 -0.90 7.06
N TRP A 39 -10.57 -1.99 7.65
CA TRP A 39 -10.55 -3.31 6.99
C TRP A 39 -11.44 -3.32 5.74
N THR A 40 -12.64 -2.73 5.83
CA THR A 40 -13.55 -2.63 4.69
C THR A 40 -12.96 -1.78 3.57
N SER A 41 -12.47 -0.57 3.86
CA SER A 41 -11.82 0.29 2.87
C SER A 41 -10.60 -0.37 2.22
N SER A 42 -9.74 -1.02 3.01
CA SER A 42 -8.55 -1.73 2.50
C SER A 42 -8.90 -2.93 1.62
N THR A 43 -9.99 -3.62 1.94
CA THR A 43 -10.50 -4.73 1.12
C THR A 43 -11.05 -4.21 -0.20
N ILE A 44 -11.85 -3.14 -0.17
CA ILE A 44 -12.37 -2.49 -1.38
C ILE A 44 -11.20 -2.01 -2.26
N TYR A 45 -10.21 -1.32 -1.67
CA TYR A 45 -8.98 -0.93 -2.35
C TYR A 45 -8.31 -2.10 -3.07
N ALA A 46 -8.09 -3.22 -2.37
CA ALA A 46 -7.47 -4.41 -2.94
C ALA A 46 -8.32 -5.04 -4.05
N VAL A 47 -9.64 -5.12 -3.89
CA VAL A 47 -10.56 -5.70 -4.89
C VAL A 47 -10.64 -4.83 -6.15
N LEU A 48 -10.64 -3.50 -6.02
CA LEU A 48 -10.74 -2.60 -7.19
C LEU A 48 -9.52 -2.72 -8.11
N HIS A 49 -8.36 -3.14 -7.59
CA HIS A 49 -7.19 -3.48 -8.41
C HIS A 49 -7.39 -4.72 -9.29
N PHE A 50 -8.52 -5.42 -9.15
CA PHE A 50 -8.93 -6.56 -9.96
C PHE A 50 -10.06 -6.26 -10.95
N ILE A 51 -10.43 -4.99 -11.15
CA ILE A 51 -11.31 -4.59 -12.27
C ILE A 51 -10.50 -4.68 -13.58
N LYS A 52 -10.39 -5.89 -14.12
CA LYS A 52 -9.65 -6.23 -15.34
C LYS A 52 -10.22 -7.51 -15.98
N PRO A 53 -9.85 -7.88 -17.22
CA PRO A 53 -10.30 -9.12 -17.85
C PRO A 53 -9.95 -10.36 -17.00
N TRP A 54 -10.78 -11.41 -17.10
CA TRP A 54 -10.66 -12.61 -16.25
C TRP A 54 -9.25 -13.23 -16.22
N ALA A 55 -8.60 -13.34 -17.37
CA ALA A 55 -7.24 -13.88 -17.47
C ALA A 55 -6.23 -13.06 -16.65
N GLU A 56 -6.36 -11.73 -16.68
CA GLU A 56 -5.50 -10.82 -15.91
C GLU A 56 -5.79 -10.91 -14.40
N ILE A 57 -7.05 -11.13 -14.01
CA ILE A 57 -7.41 -11.35 -12.59
C ILE A 57 -6.65 -12.56 -12.06
N LEU A 58 -6.74 -13.71 -12.73
CA LEU A 58 -6.07 -14.94 -12.31
C LEU A 58 -4.55 -14.76 -12.25
N ARG A 59 -3.97 -14.11 -13.28
CA ARG A 59 -2.53 -13.84 -13.35
C ARG A 59 -2.03 -13.01 -12.17
N THR A 60 -2.79 -11.97 -11.80
CA THR A 60 -2.38 -11.01 -10.76
C THR A 60 -2.92 -11.34 -9.36
N LEU A 61 -3.75 -12.38 -9.23
CA LEU A 61 -4.38 -12.79 -7.96
C LEU A 61 -3.37 -12.96 -6.80
N PRO A 62 -2.14 -13.47 -7.01
CA PRO A 62 -1.16 -13.58 -5.94
C PRO A 62 -0.77 -12.23 -5.29
N SER A 63 -1.05 -11.10 -5.94
CA SER A 63 -0.79 -9.76 -5.37
C SER A 63 -1.84 -9.29 -4.35
N PHE A 64 -3.00 -9.96 -4.26
CA PHE A 64 -4.10 -9.55 -3.39
C PHE A 64 -3.69 -9.37 -1.92
N PRO A 65 -2.95 -10.30 -1.28
CA PRO A 65 -2.51 -10.13 0.11
C PRO A 65 -1.61 -8.89 0.28
N GLY A 66 -0.76 -8.60 -0.70
CA GLY A 66 0.12 -7.43 -0.68
C GLY A 66 -0.65 -6.12 -0.81
N LEU A 67 -1.66 -6.08 -1.69
CA LEU A 67 -2.55 -4.93 -1.85
C LEU A 67 -3.40 -4.69 -0.60
N LEU A 68 -3.95 -5.73 0.00
CA LEU A 68 -4.71 -5.62 1.25
C LEU A 68 -3.83 -5.12 2.40
N LEU A 69 -2.61 -5.67 2.53
CA LEU A 69 -1.67 -5.25 3.55
C LEU A 69 -1.20 -3.80 3.35
N LEU A 70 -0.93 -3.39 2.11
CA LEU A 70 -0.64 -1.99 1.76
C LEU A 70 -1.84 -1.09 2.13
N GLY A 71 -3.05 -1.55 1.78
CA GLY A 71 -4.35 -1.13 2.27
C GLY A 71 -4.33 -0.63 3.72
N LEU A 72 -4.11 -1.60 4.61
CA LEU A 72 -4.09 -1.44 6.06
C LEU A 72 -2.93 -0.54 6.53
N THR A 73 -1.74 -0.72 5.95
CA THR A 73 -0.53 0.02 6.29
C THR A 73 -0.72 1.52 6.13
N LEU A 74 -1.30 1.94 5.01
CA LEU A 74 -1.58 3.36 4.73
C LEU A 74 -2.65 3.94 5.68
N GLY A 75 -3.65 3.15 6.06
CA GLY A 75 -4.61 3.57 7.08
C GLY A 75 -4.02 3.68 8.48
N TRP A 76 -3.06 2.82 8.85
CA TRP A 76 -2.29 2.99 10.09
C TRP A 76 -1.36 4.21 10.04
N ALA A 77 -0.77 4.51 8.88
CA ALA A 77 0.01 5.72 8.66
C ALA A 77 -0.85 6.99 8.89
N ARG A 78 -2.08 7.01 8.34
CA ARG A 78 -3.07 8.06 8.64
C ARG A 78 -3.38 8.17 10.13
N GLN A 79 -3.62 7.06 10.81
CA GLN A 79 -3.99 7.05 12.23
C GLN A 79 -2.86 7.58 13.13
N LEU A 80 -1.61 7.26 12.82
CA LEU A 80 -0.43 7.80 13.50
C LEU A 80 -0.37 9.33 13.47
N CYS A 81 -0.84 9.91 12.37
CA CYS A 81 -0.92 11.34 12.12
C CYS A 81 -2.29 11.94 12.45
N LYS A 82 -3.06 11.30 13.35
CA LYS A 82 -4.36 11.79 13.85
C LYS A 82 -5.38 12.09 12.73
N GLY A 83 -5.39 11.27 11.68
CA GLY A 83 -6.33 11.41 10.55
C GLY A 83 -5.77 12.20 9.37
N GLN A 84 -4.61 12.86 9.51
CA GLN A 84 -3.97 13.58 8.39
C GLN A 84 -3.47 12.61 7.31
N LEU A 85 -3.71 12.95 6.05
CA LEU A 85 -3.38 12.10 4.90
C LEU A 85 -1.95 12.29 4.37
N GLY A 86 -1.27 13.40 4.69
CA GLY A 86 0.02 13.73 4.08
C GLY A 86 1.07 12.62 4.18
N PHE A 87 1.14 11.92 5.32
CA PHE A 87 2.06 10.80 5.49
C PHE A 87 1.65 9.56 4.69
N ALA A 88 0.36 9.24 4.63
CA ALA A 88 -0.15 8.14 3.80
C ALA A 88 0.08 8.43 2.31
N ILE A 89 -0.21 9.66 1.85
CA ILE A 89 0.03 10.11 0.47
C ILE A 89 1.51 9.98 0.12
N GLY A 90 2.41 10.49 0.97
CA GLY A 90 3.85 10.42 0.74
C GLY A 90 4.37 8.98 0.72
N LEU A 91 3.91 8.14 1.64
CA LEU A 91 4.29 6.73 1.68
C LEU A 91 3.78 5.98 0.44
N HIS A 92 2.53 6.20 0.06
CA HIS A 92 1.93 5.55 -1.10
C HIS A 92 2.62 5.99 -2.40
N ALA A 93 2.74 7.30 -2.62
CA ALA A 93 3.43 7.84 -3.78
C ALA A 93 4.90 7.39 -3.85
N GLY A 94 5.60 7.35 -2.72
CA GLY A 94 6.98 6.86 -2.66
C GLY A 94 7.11 5.40 -3.09
N LEU A 95 6.19 4.53 -2.65
CA LEU A 95 6.17 3.12 -3.05
C LEU A 95 5.85 2.93 -4.54
N VAL A 96 4.84 3.65 -5.06
CA VAL A 96 4.47 3.61 -6.48
C VAL A 96 5.60 4.13 -7.35
N TRP A 97 6.25 5.22 -6.94
CA TRP A 97 7.39 5.81 -7.65
C TRP A 97 8.60 4.87 -7.67
N GLY A 98 8.94 4.28 -6.52
CA GLY A 98 10.02 3.29 -6.43
C GLY A 98 9.78 2.09 -7.35
N TYR A 99 8.55 1.56 -7.36
CA TYR A 99 8.14 0.50 -8.29
C TYR A 99 8.27 0.94 -9.75
N TYR A 100 7.84 2.16 -10.09
CA TYR A 100 7.93 2.70 -11.44
C TYR A 100 9.38 2.81 -11.92
N ILE A 101 10.26 3.41 -11.12
CA ILE A 101 11.68 3.58 -11.49
C ILE A 101 12.35 2.21 -11.67
N ILE A 102 12.07 1.26 -10.78
CA ILE A 102 12.63 -0.09 -10.88
C ILE A 102 12.22 -0.80 -12.17
N ASN A 103 10.93 -0.74 -12.53
CA ASN A 103 10.38 -1.53 -13.65
C ASN A 103 10.43 -0.82 -15.00
N VAL A 104 10.34 0.51 -15.04
CA VAL A 104 10.36 1.30 -16.28
C VAL A 104 11.76 1.87 -16.54
N GLY A 105 12.53 2.13 -15.49
CA GLY A 105 13.92 2.57 -15.60
C GLY A 105 14.92 1.43 -15.82
N ASP A 106 14.46 0.18 -15.96
CA ASP A 106 15.28 -1.03 -16.12
C ASP A 106 16.45 -1.14 -15.13
N LEU A 107 16.25 -0.63 -13.91
CA LEU A 107 17.30 -0.57 -12.90
C LEU A 107 17.60 -1.94 -12.27
N LEU A 108 16.72 -2.93 -12.46
CA LEU A 108 16.93 -4.30 -12.00
C LEU A 108 17.06 -5.27 -13.17
N LEU A 109 18.18 -5.98 -13.20
CA LEU A 109 18.37 -7.16 -14.03
C LEU A 109 17.77 -8.36 -13.30
N TYR A 110 16.65 -8.87 -13.83
CA TYR A 110 16.04 -10.11 -13.33
C TYR A 110 16.86 -11.30 -13.86
N THR A 111 17.82 -11.77 -13.06
CA THR A 111 18.76 -12.86 -13.43
C THR A 111 18.11 -14.24 -13.53
N GLY A 112 16.89 -14.41 -13.02
CA GLY A 112 16.19 -15.70 -12.94
C GLY A 112 16.79 -16.68 -11.92
N GLN A 113 17.82 -16.28 -11.16
CA GLN A 113 18.46 -17.16 -10.17
C GLN A 113 17.63 -17.34 -8.90
N VAL A 114 16.83 -16.33 -8.54
CA VAL A 114 15.94 -16.38 -7.37
C VAL A 114 14.53 -16.74 -7.83
N PRO A 115 13.85 -17.70 -7.17
CA PRO A 115 12.48 -18.08 -7.49
C PRO A 115 11.51 -16.90 -7.55
N VAL A 116 10.62 -16.90 -8.55
CA VAL A 116 9.67 -15.81 -8.80
C VAL A 116 8.67 -15.57 -7.66
N TRP A 117 8.36 -16.58 -6.86
CA TRP A 117 7.49 -16.42 -5.68
C TRP A 117 8.18 -15.61 -4.56
N ILE A 118 9.51 -15.48 -4.59
CA ILE A 118 10.27 -14.62 -3.67
C ILE A 118 10.32 -13.20 -4.21
N THR A 119 10.75 -13.04 -5.46
CA THR A 119 11.01 -11.71 -6.07
C THR A 119 9.75 -10.99 -6.54
N GLY A 120 8.68 -11.74 -6.84
CA GLY A 120 7.42 -11.21 -7.37
C GLY A 120 7.07 -11.83 -8.71
N ILE A 121 5.89 -12.45 -8.77
CA ILE A 121 5.33 -12.99 -10.02
C ILE A 121 5.07 -11.81 -10.98
N ASP A 122 5.45 -11.98 -12.25
CA ASP A 122 5.31 -10.97 -13.31
C ASP A 122 5.92 -9.60 -12.98
N ARG A 123 7.06 -9.62 -12.28
CA ARG A 123 7.78 -8.41 -11.84
C ARG A 123 6.96 -7.53 -10.88
N ASN A 124 5.94 -8.10 -10.24
CA ASN A 124 5.16 -7.43 -9.21
C ASN A 124 5.64 -7.84 -7.80
N PRO A 125 6.35 -6.97 -7.06
CA PRO A 125 6.83 -7.30 -5.71
C PRO A 125 5.71 -7.64 -4.73
N LEU A 126 4.50 -7.07 -4.89
CA LEU A 126 3.36 -7.38 -4.03
C LEU A 126 2.85 -8.81 -4.22
N ALA A 127 3.20 -9.46 -5.34
CA ALA A 127 2.93 -10.86 -5.62
C ALA A 127 4.07 -11.80 -5.18
N GLY A 128 5.05 -11.29 -4.41
CA GLY A 128 6.20 -12.04 -3.93
C GLY A 128 6.43 -11.93 -2.43
N ALA A 129 7.10 -12.92 -1.84
CA ALA A 129 7.40 -12.94 -0.41
C ALA A 129 8.24 -11.73 0.02
N MET A 130 9.19 -11.27 -0.81
CA MET A 130 10.03 -10.12 -0.48
C MET A 130 9.23 -8.83 -0.33
N GLY A 131 8.29 -8.55 -1.24
CA GLY A 131 7.44 -7.37 -1.13
C GLY A 131 6.48 -7.45 0.06
N LEU A 132 5.92 -8.63 0.33
CA LEU A 132 5.09 -8.85 1.52
C LEU A 132 5.88 -8.60 2.82
N LEU A 133 7.10 -9.11 2.92
CA LEU A 133 7.98 -8.87 4.06
C LEU A 133 8.32 -7.39 4.21
N PHE A 134 8.61 -6.70 3.10
CA PHE A 134 8.92 -5.27 3.10
C PHE A 134 7.75 -4.43 3.61
N ILE A 135 6.53 -4.64 3.10
CA ILE A 135 5.35 -3.94 3.60
C ILE A 135 5.03 -4.33 5.04
N SER A 136 5.21 -5.60 5.42
CA SER A 136 5.02 -6.06 6.81
C SER A 136 5.98 -5.36 7.78
N PHE A 137 7.23 -5.12 7.36
CA PHE A 137 8.19 -4.39 8.16
C PHE A 137 7.78 -2.92 8.36
N ILE A 138 7.32 -2.26 7.31
CA ILE A 138 6.76 -0.90 7.41
C ILE A 138 5.56 -0.90 8.37
N ALA A 139 4.60 -1.81 8.19
CA ALA A 139 3.42 -1.93 9.03
C ALA A 139 3.78 -2.14 10.51
N LEU A 140 4.74 -3.02 10.80
CA LEU A 140 5.23 -3.25 12.15
C LEU A 140 5.89 -1.99 12.73
N GLY A 141 6.71 -1.29 11.95
CA GLY A 141 7.31 -0.01 12.34
C GLY A 141 6.26 1.01 12.74
N LEU A 142 5.19 1.15 11.95
CA LEU A 142 4.06 2.02 12.28
C LEU A 142 3.37 1.62 13.58
N HIS A 143 3.14 0.31 13.78
CA HIS A 143 2.55 -0.19 15.03
C HIS A 143 3.41 0.11 16.25
N VAL A 144 4.73 -0.11 16.17
CA VAL A 144 5.68 0.18 17.25
C VAL A 144 5.65 1.68 17.60
N ILE A 145 5.76 2.56 16.61
CA ILE A 145 5.73 4.01 16.80
C ILE A 145 4.41 4.43 17.46
N SER A 146 3.28 3.83 17.03
CA SER A 146 1.97 4.14 17.59
C SER A 146 1.87 3.76 19.07
N GLY A 147 2.48 2.63 19.47
CA GLY A 147 2.53 2.16 20.85
C GLY A 147 3.36 3.07 21.75
N ILE A 148 4.53 3.53 21.26
CA ILE A 148 5.39 4.47 21.98
C ILE A 148 4.66 5.80 22.23
N LYS A 149 4.00 6.34 21.19
CA LYS A 149 3.25 7.60 21.28
C LYS A 149 2.07 7.53 22.25
N ARG A 150 1.41 6.37 22.36
CA ARG A 150 0.35 6.15 23.37
C ARG A 150 0.91 6.16 24.79
N ARG A 151 2.03 5.47 25.05
CA ARG A 151 2.65 5.42 26.39
C ARG A 151 3.09 6.80 26.88
N SER A 152 3.72 7.60 26.02
CA SER A 152 4.15 8.97 26.35
C SER A 152 2.99 9.92 26.70
N LYS A 153 1.76 9.63 26.29
CA LYS A 153 0.59 10.45 26.62
C LYS A 153 0.00 10.13 28.00
N HIS A 154 0.44 9.04 28.63
CA HIS A 154 -0.05 8.54 29.92
C HIS A 154 0.99 8.59 31.04
N SER A 155 2.20 9.08 30.75
CA SER A 155 3.27 9.42 31.71
C SER A 155 3.25 10.92 31.98
#